data_AF-A0A829QR68-F1
#
_entry.id   AF-A0A829QR68-F1
#
_cell.length_a   1.000
_cell.length_b   1.000
_cell.length_c   1.000
_cell.angle_alpha   90.00
_cell.angle_beta   90.00
_cell.angle_gamma   90.00
#
_symmetry.space_group_name_H-M   'P 1'
#
loop_
_entity.id
_entity.type
_entity.pdbx_description
1 polymer ?
#
loop_
_entity_poly.entity_id
_entity_poly.type
_entity_poly.pdbx_seq_one_letter_code
_entity_poly.pdbx_strand_id
1 'polypeptide(L)'
;MATGRKTTTAKGLGWTHQQAADELRRNHHDGSPCNWCGRPMYLDRTLNWDYNPQATNPTSGSLHADHSEMSRAEAIKLGLPIPRPNRLLHGVCNIQRGEGGNDHLAANNRTDTNQQLLIAWPW
;
A
#
# COMPACT_ATOMS: atom_id res chain seq x y z
N MET A 1 31.73 -1.34 -22.40
CA MET A 1 31.62 -0.83 -21.03
C MET A 1 30.53 -1.64 -20.33
N ALA A 2 30.89 -2.58 -19.45
CA ALA A 2 29.88 -3.30 -18.66
C ALA A 2 29.26 -2.30 -17.67
N THR A 3 28.00 -1.91 -17.88
CA THR A 3 27.26 -1.07 -16.94
C THR A 3 27.06 -1.87 -15.66
N GLY A 4 27.86 -1.58 -14.63
CA GLY A 4 27.77 -2.25 -13.34
C GLY A 4 26.36 -2.16 -12.75
N ARG A 5 25.85 -3.28 -12.22
CA ARG A 5 24.53 -3.34 -11.58
C ARG A 5 24.50 -2.39 -10.40
N LYS A 6 23.64 -1.35 -10.44
CA LYS A 6 23.46 -0.41 -9.32
C LYS A 6 23.13 -1.17 -8.02
N THR A 7 23.77 -0.80 -6.92
CA THR A 7 23.49 -1.35 -5.59
C THR A 7 22.08 -0.96 -5.12
N THR A 8 21.52 -1.68 -4.15
CA THR A 8 20.19 -1.40 -3.57
C THR A 8 20.10 0.05 -3.06
N THR A 9 21.15 0.54 -2.41
CA THR A 9 21.26 1.93 -1.97
C THR A 9 21.31 2.90 -3.14
N ALA A 10 22.09 2.62 -4.19
CA ALA A 10 22.17 3.46 -5.40
C ALA A 10 20.84 3.50 -6.19
N LYS A 11 19.96 2.51 -6.01
CA LYS A 11 18.59 2.51 -6.55
C LYS A 11 17.60 3.32 -5.71
N GLY A 12 18.01 3.83 -4.55
CA GLY A 12 17.10 4.51 -3.61
C GLY A 12 16.39 3.57 -2.63
N LEU A 13 16.78 2.29 -2.56
CA LEU A 13 16.15 1.25 -1.71
C LEU A 13 16.94 0.93 -0.44
N GLY A 14 17.92 1.77 -0.11
CA GLY A 14 18.77 1.59 1.06
C GLY A 14 18.08 1.98 2.37
N TRP A 15 18.90 2.27 3.38
CA TRP A 15 18.48 2.62 4.74
C TRP A 15 17.47 3.78 4.83
N THR A 16 17.54 4.75 3.91
CA THR A 16 16.57 5.86 3.84
C THR A 16 15.17 5.42 3.43
N HIS A 17 15.05 4.39 2.59
CA HIS A 17 13.75 3.83 2.19
C HIS A 17 13.08 3.10 3.35
N GLN A 18 13.88 2.32 4.09
CA GLN A 18 13.43 1.59 5.26
C GLN A 18 12.94 2.54 6.36
N GLN A 19 13.71 3.57 6.69
CA GLN A 19 13.27 4.57 7.67
C GLN A 19 11.99 5.30 7.27
N ALA A 20 11.81 5.62 5.99
CA ALA A 20 10.57 6.26 5.55
C ALA A 20 9.37 5.33 5.77
N ALA A 21 9.52 4.02 5.51
CA ALA A 21 8.49 3.05 5.81
C ALA A 21 8.25 2.91 7.33
N ASP A 22 9.29 2.97 8.15
CA ASP A 22 9.19 2.89 9.61
C ASP A 22 8.58 4.16 10.21
N GLU A 23 8.89 5.34 9.66
CA GLU A 23 8.25 6.60 10.00
C GLU A 23 6.75 6.58 9.68
N LEU A 24 6.36 6.09 8.50
CA LEU A 24 4.95 5.90 8.16
C LEU A 24 4.23 4.99 9.16
N ARG A 25 4.87 3.89 9.59
CA ARG A 25 4.30 3.00 10.61
C ARG A 25 4.20 3.65 11.99
N ARG A 26 5.23 4.39 12.41
CA ARG A 26 5.22 5.11 13.70
C ARG A 26 4.16 6.20 13.75
N ASN A 27 3.90 6.86 12.63
CA ASN A 27 2.90 7.92 12.51
C ASN A 27 1.50 7.37 12.18
N HIS A 28 1.36 6.06 11.97
CA HIS A 28 0.08 5.45 11.67
C HIS A 28 -0.83 5.50 12.89
N HIS A 29 -2.10 5.86 12.66
CA HIS A 29 -3.14 5.75 13.66
C HIS A 29 -4.04 4.56 13.30
N ASP A 30 -4.11 3.58 14.19
CA ASP A 30 -4.96 2.40 14.01
C ASP A 30 -6.43 2.81 13.78
N GLY A 31 -7.06 2.15 12.81
CA GLY A 31 -8.40 2.50 12.34
C GLY A 31 -8.44 3.58 11.26
N SER A 32 -7.32 4.27 10.98
CA SER A 32 -7.27 5.21 9.85
C SER A 32 -7.57 4.52 8.51
N PRO A 33 -8.30 5.17 7.60
CA PRO A 33 -8.77 4.53 6.37
C PRO A 33 -7.62 4.30 5.40
N CYS A 34 -7.61 3.14 4.75
CA CYS A 34 -6.75 2.84 3.63
C CYS A 34 -7.07 3.81 2.47
N ASN A 35 -6.06 4.52 1.96
CA ASN A 35 -6.28 5.53 0.91
C ASN A 35 -6.83 4.94 -0.41
N TRP A 36 -6.72 3.62 -0.60
CA TRP A 36 -7.22 2.92 -1.79
C TRP A 36 -8.62 2.33 -1.58
N CYS A 37 -8.84 1.48 -0.56
CA CYS A 37 -10.15 0.82 -0.33
C CYS A 37 -11.01 1.44 0.79
N GLY A 38 -10.54 2.46 1.49
CA GLY A 38 -11.30 3.13 2.57
C GLY A 38 -11.50 2.32 3.86
N ARG A 39 -11.20 1.01 3.87
CA ARG A 39 -11.30 0.16 5.07
C ARG A 39 -10.27 0.56 6.13
N PRO A 40 -10.54 0.37 7.42
CA PRO A 40 -9.59 0.70 8.49
C PRO A 40 -8.31 -0.13 8.35
N MET A 41 -7.18 0.51 8.66
CA MET A 41 -5.85 -0.09 8.70
C MET A 41 -5.32 -0.18 10.12
N TYR A 42 -4.70 -1.30 10.46
CA TYR A 42 -4.10 -1.57 11.76
C TYR A 42 -2.65 -2.00 11.64
N LEU A 43 -1.78 -1.59 12.57
CA LEU A 43 -0.41 -2.10 12.65
C LEU A 43 -0.38 -3.57 13.07
N ASP A 44 -1.30 -3.97 13.95
CA ASP A 44 -1.57 -5.39 14.17
C ASP A 44 -2.22 -5.96 12.91
N ARG A 45 -1.42 -6.72 12.17
CA ARG A 45 -1.83 -7.36 10.92
C ARG A 45 -3.08 -8.21 11.08
N THR A 46 -3.32 -8.80 12.25
CA THR A 46 -4.43 -9.74 12.48
C THR A 46 -5.79 -9.06 12.50
N LEU A 47 -5.81 -7.73 12.65
CA LEU A 47 -7.01 -6.90 12.61
C LEU A 47 -7.36 -6.39 11.21
N ASN A 48 -6.45 -6.54 10.24
CA ASN A 48 -6.72 -6.14 8.87
C ASN A 48 -7.55 -7.20 8.13
N TRP A 49 -8.47 -6.74 7.28
CA TRP A 49 -9.37 -7.62 6.53
C TRP A 49 -8.66 -8.59 5.58
N ASP A 50 -7.44 -8.24 5.15
CA ASP A 50 -6.60 -9.06 4.28
C ASP A 50 -5.62 -9.96 5.05
N TYR A 51 -5.81 -10.10 6.37
CA TYR A 51 -5.16 -11.12 7.16
C TYR A 51 -5.65 -12.51 6.78
N ASN A 52 -4.71 -13.42 6.57
CA ASN A 52 -5.01 -14.82 6.30
C ASN A 52 -4.00 -15.71 7.05
N PRO A 53 -4.39 -16.36 8.16
CA PRO A 53 -3.49 -17.22 8.93
C PRO A 53 -3.05 -18.48 8.17
N GLN A 54 -3.78 -18.89 7.14
CA GLN A 54 -3.47 -20.04 6.30
C GLN A 54 -2.67 -19.67 5.05
N ALA A 55 -2.38 -18.38 4.83
CA ALA A 55 -1.59 -17.96 3.70
C ALA A 55 -0.15 -18.49 3.80
N THR A 56 0.39 -18.92 2.66
CA THR A 56 1.82 -19.23 2.54
C THR A 56 2.70 -18.01 2.74
N ASN A 57 2.16 -16.80 2.50
CA ASN A 57 2.81 -15.55 2.84
C ASN A 57 2.65 -15.27 4.34
N PRO A 58 3.72 -15.34 5.15
CA PRO A 58 3.63 -15.12 6.59
C PRO A 58 3.31 -13.66 6.95
N THR A 59 3.33 -12.71 6.00
CA THR A 59 3.01 -11.29 6.23
C THR A 59 1.63 -10.87 5.74
N SER A 60 0.70 -11.81 5.55
CA SER A 60 -0.70 -11.48 5.28
C SER A 60 -1.24 -10.50 6.33
N GLY A 61 -2.10 -9.57 5.90
CA GLY A 61 -2.62 -8.50 6.74
C GLY A 61 -1.63 -7.38 7.10
N SER A 62 -0.34 -7.47 6.77
CA SER A 62 0.60 -6.38 7.08
C SER A 62 0.36 -5.15 6.22
N LEU A 63 0.59 -3.96 6.79
CA LEU A 63 0.56 -2.71 6.03
C LEU A 63 1.83 -2.53 5.18
N HIS A 64 1.62 -2.13 3.94
CA HIS A 64 2.65 -1.94 2.93
C HIS A 64 2.89 -0.44 2.69
N ALA A 65 4.17 -0.07 2.57
CA ALA A 65 4.58 1.30 2.28
C ALA A 65 4.54 1.54 0.76
N ASP A 66 3.53 2.29 0.32
CA ASP A 66 3.22 2.54 -1.09
C ASP A 66 3.83 3.86 -1.58
N HIS A 67 3.95 3.99 -2.91
CA HIS A 67 4.45 5.18 -3.60
C HIS A 67 3.29 5.76 -4.41
N SER A 68 2.66 6.84 -3.94
CA SER A 68 1.45 7.37 -4.59
C SER A 68 1.72 7.94 -5.99
N GLU A 69 2.80 8.71 -6.14
CA GLU A 69 3.03 9.49 -7.37
C GLU A 69 3.75 8.70 -8.46
N MET A 70 4.82 7.99 -8.10
CA MET A 70 5.68 7.28 -9.05
C MET A 70 6.04 5.92 -8.49
N SER A 71 5.75 4.88 -9.27
CA SER A 71 6.05 3.50 -8.86
C SER A 71 7.54 3.21 -8.90
N ARG A 72 7.96 2.16 -8.19
CA ARG A 72 9.35 1.67 -8.25
C ARG A 72 9.74 1.25 -9.67
N ALA A 73 8.80 0.62 -10.38
CA ALA A 73 9.02 0.13 -11.74
C ALA A 73 9.21 1.28 -12.73
N GLU A 74 8.40 2.33 -12.60
CA GLU A 74 8.52 3.54 -13.41
C GLU A 74 9.87 4.24 -13.16
N ALA A 75 10.26 4.43 -11.90
CA ALA A 75 11.56 5.01 -11.56
C ALA A 75 12.72 4.22 -12.17
N ILE A 76 12.65 2.88 -12.12
CA ILE A 76 13.65 2.00 -12.75
C ILE A 76 13.68 2.20 -14.28
N LYS A 77 12.51 2.26 -14.93
CA LYS A 77 12.38 2.48 -16.37
C LYS A 77 12.99 3.82 -16.81
N LEU A 78 12.79 4.87 -16.02
CA LEU A 78 13.34 6.21 -16.26
C LEU A 78 14.79 6.36 -15.80
N GLY A 79 15.37 5.35 -15.15
CA GLY A 79 16.73 5.41 -14.60
C GLY A 79 16.88 6.34 -13.39
N LEU A 80 15.76 6.80 -12.82
CA LEU A 80 15.68 7.70 -11.67
C LEU A 80 15.87 6.92 -10.35
N PRO A 81 16.32 7.61 -9.28
CA PRO A 81 16.24 7.05 -7.93
C PRO A 81 14.79 6.72 -7.58
N ILE A 82 14.57 5.55 -6.96
CA ILE A 82 13.24 5.17 -6.51
C ILE A 82 12.80 6.15 -5.41
N PRO A 83 11.60 6.76 -5.53
CA PRO A 83 11.10 7.69 -4.53
C PRO A 83 10.90 7.00 -3.18
N ARG A 84 10.82 7.81 -2.12
CA ARG A 84 10.42 7.31 -0.79
C ARG A 84 8.93 6.96 -0.81
N PRO A 85 8.49 5.96 -0.03
CA PRO A 85 7.07 5.71 0.16
C PRO A 85 6.48 6.86 0.97
N ASN A 86 5.21 7.15 0.75
CA ASN A 86 4.52 8.30 1.36
C ASN A 86 3.14 7.97 1.93
N ARG A 87 2.72 6.71 1.88
CA ARG A 87 1.48 6.24 2.51
C ARG A 87 1.54 4.75 2.84
N LEU A 88 0.66 4.33 3.74
CA LEU A 88 0.39 2.92 4.00
C LEU A 88 -0.86 2.47 3.27
N LEU A 89 -0.86 1.21 2.81
CA LEU A 89 -2.02 0.49 2.27
C LEU A 89 -2.05 -0.92 2.83
N HIS A 90 -3.22 -1.57 2.81
CA HIS A 90 -3.31 -3.04 2.96
C HIS A 90 -2.46 -3.74 1.89
N GLY A 91 -1.94 -4.92 2.21
CA GLY A 91 -1.10 -5.71 1.30
C GLY A 91 -1.83 -6.05 0.00
N VAL A 92 -3.08 -6.50 0.10
CA VAL A 92 -3.91 -6.80 -1.08
C VAL A 92 -4.21 -5.55 -1.90
N CYS A 93 -4.54 -4.42 -1.27
CA CYS A 93 -4.78 -3.17 -1.97
C CYS A 93 -3.53 -2.67 -2.72
N ASN A 94 -2.36 -2.76 -2.09
CA ASN A 94 -1.09 -2.39 -2.72
C ASN A 94 -0.79 -3.26 -3.96
N ILE A 95 -1.12 -4.56 -3.91
CA ILE A 95 -0.97 -5.47 -5.06
C ILE A 95 -1.98 -5.10 -6.16
N GLN A 96 -3.26 -4.92 -5.81
CA GLN A 96 -4.32 -4.61 -6.77
C GLN A 96 -4.15 -3.25 -7.44
N ARG A 97 -3.62 -2.26 -6.72
CA ARG A 97 -3.25 -0.96 -7.29
C ARG A 97 -2.19 -1.09 -8.39
N GLY A 98 -1.27 -2.04 -8.25
CA GLY A 98 -0.14 -2.23 -9.17
C GLY A 98 0.81 -1.03 -9.18
N GLU A 99 1.22 -0.59 -10.37
CA GLU A 99 2.10 0.57 -10.55
C GLU A 99 1.38 1.92 -10.45
N GLY A 100 0.13 1.95 -10.00
CA GLY A 100 -0.72 3.15 -9.93
C GLY A 100 -1.77 3.25 -11.04
N GLY A 101 -1.66 2.42 -12.08
CA GLY A 101 -2.64 2.39 -13.19
C GLY A 101 -4.08 2.08 -12.76
N ASN A 102 -4.25 1.44 -11.61
CA ASN A 102 -5.56 1.06 -11.05
C ASN A 102 -6.08 2.04 -10.00
N ASP A 103 -5.54 3.27 -9.92
CA ASP A 103 -6.06 4.29 -9.00
C ASP A 103 -7.51 4.68 -9.31
N HIS A 104 -7.94 4.55 -10.57
CA HIS A 104 -9.34 4.72 -10.97
C HIS A 104 -10.29 3.70 -10.31
N LEU A 105 -9.79 2.54 -9.86
CA LEU A 105 -10.57 1.53 -9.16
C LEU A 105 -10.74 1.84 -7.66
N ALA A 106 -9.99 2.78 -7.09
CA ALA A 106 -10.08 3.12 -5.67
C ALA A 106 -11.49 3.59 -5.29
N ALA A 107 -12.15 4.40 -6.14
CA ALA A 107 -13.50 4.89 -5.88
C ALA A 107 -14.52 3.74 -5.68
N ASN A 108 -14.41 2.69 -6.48
CA ASN A 108 -15.27 1.51 -6.40
C ASN A 108 -14.96 0.61 -5.20
N ASN A 109 -13.73 0.68 -4.68
CA ASN A 109 -13.30 -0.13 -3.54
C ASN A 109 -13.54 0.56 -2.19
N ARG A 110 -13.84 1.88 -2.17
CA ARG A 110 -14.13 2.65 -0.95
C ARG A 110 -15.50 2.37 -0.32
N THR A 111 -16.36 1.61 -0.98
CA THR A 111 -17.78 1.46 -0.64
C THR A 111 -18.12 0.25 0.24
N ASP A 112 -17.27 -0.11 1.20
CA ASP A 112 -17.50 -1.34 1.99
C ASP A 112 -17.41 -1.14 3.51
N THR A 113 -17.85 0.03 3.98
CA THR A 113 -18.03 0.32 5.41
C THR A 113 -19.50 0.40 5.84
N ASN A 114 -20.46 0.27 4.91
CA ASN A 114 -21.89 0.37 5.25
C ASN A 114 -22.80 -0.35 4.24
N GLN A 115 -22.76 -1.69 4.19
CA GLN A 115 -23.94 -2.46 3.73
C GLN A 115 -25.03 -2.52 4.83
N GLN A 116 -25.33 -1.38 5.43
CA GLN A 116 -26.60 -1.11 6.08
C GLN A 116 -27.25 0.11 5.43
N LEU A 117 -27.27 0.12 4.09
CA LEU A 117 -28.24 0.93 3.34
C LEU A 117 -29.59 0.20 3.37
N LEU A 118 -30.16 0.07 4.56
CA LEU A 118 -31.59 -0.18 4.75
C LEU A 118 -32.32 1.13 4.47
N ILE A 119 -32.43 1.51 3.19
CA ILE A 119 -33.46 2.45 2.80
C ILE A 119 -34.60 1.61 2.22
N ALA A 120 -35.45 1.10 3.12
CA ALA A 120 -36.76 0.62 2.76
C ALA A 120 -37.58 1.86 2.35
N TRP A 121 -37.58 2.19 1.06
CA TRP A 121 -38.49 3.18 0.52
C TRP A 121 -39.90 2.56 0.43
N PRO A 122 -40.92 3.12 1.10
CA PRO A 122 -42.27 2.61 1.01
C PRO A 122 -43.05 3.41 -0.02
N TRP A 123 -43.13 2.91 -1.25
CA TRP A 123 -44.32 2.98 -2.11
C TRP A 123 -44.13 2.12 -3.36
#